data_AF-A0A1D3L0Y0-F1
#
_entry.id   AF-A0A1D3L0Y0-F1
#
_cell.length_a   1.000
_cell.length_b   1.000
_cell.length_c   1.000
_cell.angle_alpha   90.00
_cell.angle_beta   90.00
_cell.angle_gamma   90.00
#
_symmetry.space_group_name_H-M   'P 1'
#
loop_
_entity.id
_entity.type
_entity.pdbx_description
1 polymer ?
#
loop_
_entity_poly.entity_id
_entity_poly.type
_entity_poly.pdbx_seq_one_letter_code
_entity_poly.pdbx_strand_id
1 'polypeptide(L)'
;MKAVIWPVYIDSTKTKGEGRRVPQEYAVKSPKLREISNAATKIGLNPEIEKGKSYPRSWWEISGRVMVDKNLPKQEILLKISKMIKASRK
;
A
#
# COMPACT_ATOMS: atom_id res chain seq x y z
N MET A 1 -9.70 12.89 7.77
CA MET A 1 -8.79 13.12 6.61
C MET A 1 -8.48 11.78 5.97
N LYS A 2 -8.50 11.65 4.64
CA LYS A 2 -8.15 10.40 3.94
C LYS A 2 -6.69 10.40 3.47
N ALA A 3 -6.00 9.27 3.56
CA ALA A 3 -4.65 9.06 3.05
C ALA A 3 -4.68 8.14 1.83
N VAL A 4 -4.01 8.55 0.76
CA VAL A 4 -3.85 7.72 -0.44
C VAL A 4 -2.64 6.80 -0.28
N ILE A 5 -2.88 5.50 -0.38
CA ILE A 5 -1.92 4.42 -0.38
C ILE A 5 -1.82 3.87 -1.81
N TRP A 6 -0.64 4.03 -2.40
CA TRP A 6 -0.32 3.40 -3.68
C TRP A 6 0.36 2.06 -3.42
N PRO A 7 0.07 1.00 -4.19
CA PRO A 7 0.76 -0.29 -4.08
C PRO A 7 2.28 -0.15 -4.17
N VAL A 8 2.77 0.74 -5.05
CA VAL A 8 4.19 1.06 -5.25
C VAL A 8 4.89 1.48 -3.95
N TYR A 9 4.18 2.05 -2.97
CA TYR A 9 4.79 2.48 -1.71
C TYR A 9 5.33 1.34 -0.87
N ILE A 10 4.72 0.15 -1.01
CA ILE A 10 5.06 -1.04 -0.22
C ILE A 10 5.73 -2.12 -1.07
N ASP A 11 5.89 -1.89 -2.37
CA ASP A 11 6.47 -2.86 -3.28
C ASP A 11 7.98 -3.02 -3.04
N SER A 12 8.43 -4.26 -2.84
CA SER A 12 9.84 -4.59 -2.67
C SER A 12 10.62 -4.60 -3.98
N THR A 13 9.93 -4.73 -5.12
CA THR A 13 10.55 -4.74 -6.45
C THR A 13 10.94 -3.34 -6.92
N LYS A 14 10.36 -2.30 -6.31
CA LYS A 14 10.61 -0.90 -6.64
C LYS A 14 11.60 -0.28 -5.65
N THR A 15 12.43 0.62 -6.16
CA THR A 15 13.40 1.39 -5.37
C THR A 15 12.75 2.60 -4.68
N LYS A 16 13.49 3.26 -3.77
CA LYS A 16 13.03 4.50 -3.14
C LYS A 16 12.78 5.62 -4.16
N GLY A 17 13.59 5.69 -5.22
CA GLY A 17 13.44 6.65 -6.31
C GLY A 17 12.17 6.42 -7.14
N GLU A 18 11.80 5.16 -7.36
CA GLU A 18 10.60 4.77 -8.11
C GLU A 18 9.30 5.00 -7.32
N GLY A 19 9.37 5.02 -5.98
CA GLY A 19 8.24 5.39 -5.13
C GLY A 19 8.11 4.58 -3.84
N ARG A 20 8.95 3.56 -3.63
CA ARG A 20 8.92 2.78 -2.37
C ARG A 20 9.15 3.70 -1.18
N ARG A 21 8.25 3.63 -0.20
CA ARG A 21 8.27 4.45 1.03
C ARG A 21 8.53 3.65 2.29
N VAL A 22 8.62 2.33 2.20
CA VAL A 22 8.95 1.44 3.32
C VAL A 22 10.36 0.84 3.16
N PRO A 23 11.06 0.51 4.27
CA PRO A 23 12.29 -0.26 4.21
C PRO A 23 12.08 -1.63 3.55
N GLN A 24 13.13 -2.18 2.96
CA GLN A 24 13.06 -3.46 2.22
C GLN A 24 12.62 -4.63 3.10
N GLU A 25 13.02 -4.62 4.36
CA GLU A 25 12.61 -5.59 5.36
C GLU A 25 11.08 -5.64 5.54
N TYR A 26 10.41 -4.50 5.41
CA TYR A 26 8.95 -4.42 5.51
C TYR A 26 8.26 -4.44 4.15
N ALA A 27 8.98 -4.31 3.04
CA ALA A 27 8.40 -4.29 1.72
C ALA A 27 7.84 -5.69 1.32
N VAL A 28 6.83 -5.68 0.46
CA VAL A 28 6.11 -6.86 -0.03
C VAL A 28 6.37 -7.00 -1.53
N LYS A 29 6.72 -8.21 -1.99
CA LYS A 29 6.94 -8.48 -3.42
C LYS A 29 5.61 -8.48 -4.17
N SER A 30 5.42 -7.58 -5.13
CA SER A 30 4.18 -7.49 -5.94
C SER A 30 2.90 -7.42 -5.06
N PRO A 31 2.66 -6.29 -4.38
CA PRO A 31 1.52 -6.10 -3.50
C PRO A 31 0.22 -6.03 -4.30
N LYS A 32 -0.78 -6.87 -3.98
CA LYS A 32 -2.09 -6.81 -4.62
C LYS A 32 -3.00 -5.82 -3.88
N LEU A 33 -3.87 -5.12 -4.62
CA LEU A 33 -4.88 -4.21 -4.05
C LEU A 33 -5.71 -4.86 -2.95
N ARG A 34 -6.13 -6.11 -3.17
CA ARG A 34 -6.97 -6.86 -2.23
C ARG A 34 -6.24 -7.11 -0.90
N GLU A 35 -4.94 -7.36 -0.94
CA GLU A 35 -4.14 -7.56 0.27
C GLU A 35 -4.00 -6.25 1.07
N ILE A 36 -3.77 -5.13 0.36
CA ILE A 36 -3.69 -3.80 0.97
C ILE A 36 -5.02 -3.45 1.64
N SER A 37 -6.13 -3.66 0.93
CA SER A 37 -7.47 -3.44 1.49
C SER A 37 -7.70 -4.32 2.71
N ASN A 38 -7.50 -5.63 2.60
CA ASN A 38 -7.72 -6.53 3.73
C ASN A 38 -6.87 -6.14 4.96
N ALA A 39 -5.60 -5.79 4.74
CA ALA A 39 -4.72 -5.32 5.81
C ALA A 39 -5.23 -4.02 6.44
N ALA A 40 -5.62 -3.03 5.64
CA ALA A 40 -6.16 -1.77 6.13
C ALA A 40 -7.50 -1.95 6.87
N THR A 41 -8.37 -2.85 6.42
CA THR A 41 -9.61 -3.22 7.13
C THR A 41 -9.30 -3.81 8.49
N LYS A 42 -8.34 -4.73 8.58
CA LYS A 42 -7.93 -5.34 9.86
C LYS A 42 -7.33 -4.32 10.84
N ILE A 43 -6.72 -3.24 10.34
CA ILE A 43 -6.18 -2.15 11.16
C ILE A 43 -7.28 -1.13 11.53
N GLY A 44 -8.50 -1.27 11.00
CA GLY A 44 -9.62 -0.36 11.27
C GLY A 44 -9.52 0.99 10.55
N LEU A 45 -8.86 1.03 9.38
CA LEU A 45 -8.63 2.26 8.61
C LEU A 45 -9.63 2.46 7.45
N ASN A 46 -10.76 1.73 7.43
CA ASN A 46 -11.83 1.82 6.43
C ASN A 46 -11.33 2.04 4.99
N PRO A 47 -10.70 1.03 4.38
CA PRO A 47 -10.12 1.18 3.05
C PRO A 47 -11.19 1.28 1.96
N GLU A 48 -11.05 2.29 1.11
CA GLU A 48 -11.80 2.45 -0.13
C GLU A 48 -10.88 2.10 -1.31
N ILE A 49 -11.26 1.09 -2.09
CA ILE A 49 -10.52 0.69 -3.28
C ILE A 49 -11.04 1.49 -4.47
N GLU A 50 -10.17 2.29 -5.08
CA GLU A 50 -10.44 2.86 -6.40
C GLU A 50 -9.68 2.05 -7.46
N LYS A 51 -10.42 1.18 -8.14
CA LYS A 51 -9.94 0.43 -9.31
C LYS A 51 -9.97 1.35 -10.54
N GLY A 52 -8.98 1.24 -11.43
CA GLY A 52 -8.93 2.01 -12.68
C GLY A 52 -8.08 3.30 -12.64
N LYS A 53 -7.37 3.58 -11.55
CA LYS A 53 -6.36 4.64 -11.50
C LYS A 53 -4.95 4.06 -11.54
N SER A 54 -4.14 4.55 -12.46
CA SER A 54 -2.74 4.18 -12.57
C SER A 54 -1.86 5.16 -11.81
N TYR A 55 -0.76 4.66 -11.27
CA TYR A 55 0.25 5.52 -10.66
C TYR A 55 0.94 6.32 -11.77
N PRO A 56 1.07 7.67 -11.69
CA PRO A 56 1.58 8.48 -12.81
C PRO A 56 2.96 8.06 -13.34
N ARG A 57 3.84 7.52 -12.49
CA ARG A 57 5.16 7.01 -12.89
C ARG A 57 5.15 5.58 -13.45
N SER A 58 4.05 4.86 -13.27
CA SER A 58 3.82 3.51 -13.82
C SER A 58 2.43 3.48 -14.43
N TRP A 59 2.18 4.38 -15.38
CA TRP A 59 0.85 4.58 -15.95
C TRP A 59 0.31 3.32 -16.67
N TRP A 60 1.22 2.46 -17.14
CA TRP A 60 0.94 1.14 -17.73
C TRP A 60 0.50 0.09 -16.70
N GLU A 61 0.89 0.21 -15.43
CA GLU A 61 0.43 -0.68 -14.36
C GLU A 61 -0.89 -0.13 -13.79
N ILE A 62 -2.02 -0.63 -14.29
CA ILE A 62 -3.36 -0.37 -13.73
C ILE A 62 -3.47 -1.14 -12.40
N SER A 63 -2.77 -0.62 -11.41
CA SER A 63 -2.62 -1.21 -10.09
C SER A 63 -3.62 -0.63 -9.10
N GLY A 64 -4.41 0.38 -9.47
CA GLY A 64 -5.39 1.04 -8.62
C GLY A 64 -4.77 1.78 -7.43
N ARG A 65 -5.62 2.38 -6.59
CA ARG A 65 -5.19 2.99 -5.33
C ARG A 65 -6.14 2.64 -4.21
N VAL A 66 -5.62 2.63 -2.99
CA VAL A 66 -6.41 2.43 -1.78
C VAL A 66 -6.41 3.74 -0.99
N MET A 67 -7.59 4.29 -0.71
CA MET A 67 -7.73 5.38 0.24
C MET A 67 -8.05 4.80 1.60
N VAL A 68 -7.41 5.30 2.64
CA VAL A 68 -7.63 4.85 4.02
C VAL A 68 -7.85 6.06 4.91
N ASP A 69 -8.57 5.90 6.00
CA ASP A 69 -8.72 6.97 6.98
C ASP A 69 -7.39 7.25 7.68
N LYS A 70 -6.96 8.51 7.64
CA LYS A 70 -5.68 8.96 8.18
C LYS A 70 -5.85 9.28 9.66
N ASN A 71 -5.81 8.23 10.48
CA ASN A 71 -5.78 8.36 11.94
C ASN A 71 -4.36 8.38 12.51
N LEU A 72 -3.36 8.01 11.69
CA LEU A 72 -1.95 7.89 12.07
C LEU A 72 -1.03 8.56 11.02
N PRO A 73 0.26 8.79 11.34
CA PRO A 73 1.26 9.21 10.36
C PRO A 73 1.31 8.25 9.17
N LYS A 74 1.43 8.80 7.95
CA LYS A 74 1.38 8.01 6.71
C LYS A 74 2.44 6.89 6.68
N GLN A 75 3.63 7.16 7.22
CA GLN A 75 4.72 6.20 7.29
C GLN A 75 4.39 5.01 8.21
N GLU A 76 3.73 5.27 9.35
CA GLU A 76 3.32 4.24 10.29
C GLU A 76 2.21 3.37 9.72
N ILE A 77 1.23 3.98 9.03
CA ILE A 77 0.17 3.26 8.31
C ILE A 77 0.79 2.30 7.29
N LEU A 78 1.74 2.78 6.48
CA LEU A 78 2.42 1.95 5.49
C LEU A 78 3.16 0.78 6.14
N LEU A 79 3.90 1.02 7.22
CA LEU A 79 4.59 -0.03 7.97
C LEU A 79 3.63 -1.08 8.54
N LYS A 80 2.52 -0.65 9.16
CA LYS A 80 1.50 -1.57 9.71
C LYS A 80 0.85 -2.41 8.61
N ILE A 81 0.45 -1.78 7.51
CA ILE A 81 -0.12 -2.48 6.35
C ILE A 81 0.86 -3.52 5.81
N SER A 82 2.12 -3.14 5.57
CA SER A 82 3.08 -4.09 5.00
C SER A 82 3.42 -5.24 5.93
N LYS A 83 3.55 -5.00 7.25
CA LYS A 83 3.70 -6.05 8.26
C LYS A 83 2.52 -7.03 8.22
N MET A 84 1.30 -6.51 8.13
CA MET A 84 0.09 -7.33 8.11
C MET A 84 -0.02 -8.19 6.84
N ILE A 85 0.36 -7.64 5.69
CA ILE A 85 0.41 -8.39 4.42
C ILE A 85 1.48 -9.47 4.50
N LYS A 86 2.69 -9.16 4.98
CA LYS A 86 3.75 -10.17 5.18
C LYS A 86 3.31 -11.31 6.10
N ALA A 87 2.62 -10.99 7.20
CA ALA A 87 2.08 -11.99 8.11
C ALA A 87 1.00 -12.87 7.44
N SER A 88 0.21 -12.31 6.53
CA SER A 88 -0.85 -13.05 5.81
C SER A 88 -0.33 -13.92 4.67
N ARG A 89 0.93 -13.75 4.24
CA ARG A 89 1.59 -14.54 3.20
C ARG A 89 2.46 -15.68 3.75
N LYS A 90 2.54 -15.80 5.07
CA LYS A 90 3.31 -16.84 5.76
C LYS A 90 2.54 -18.15 5.82
#